data_AF-A0A846PYP1-F1
#
_entry.id   AF-A0A846PYP1-F1
#
_cell.length_a   1.000
_cell.length_b   1.000
_cell.length_c   1.000
_cell.angle_alpha   90.00
_cell.angle_beta   90.00
_cell.angle_gamma   90.00
#
_symmetry.space_group_name_H-M   'P 1'
#
loop_
_entity.id
_entity.type
_entity.pdbx_description
1 polymer ?
#
loop_
_entity_poly.entity_id
_entity_poly.type
_entity_poly.pdbx_seq_one_letter_code
_entity_poly.pdbx_strand_id
1 'polypeptide(L)'
;MSKFEGDYPDWYIGITNDLDEGLFDFHGVEENGIWISFGADTEEVAKKVEQYFLDKKTDGNPSSINEGSRIVYAYKKNSKTTP
;
A
#
# COMPACT_ATOMS: atom_id res chain seq x y z
N MET A 1 5.47 3.44 -22.86
CA MET A 1 5.96 2.85 -21.60
C MET A 1 5.94 3.94 -20.56
N SER A 2 5.10 3.79 -19.54
CA SER A 2 4.97 4.74 -18.43
C SER A 2 6.33 4.85 -17.71
N LYS A 3 6.64 6.05 -17.24
CA LYS A 3 7.93 6.43 -16.61
C LYS A 3 8.13 5.79 -15.22
N PHE A 4 7.20 4.96 -14.78
CA PHE A 4 7.19 4.23 -13.52
C PHE A 4 6.96 2.77 -13.85
N GLU A 5 7.60 1.86 -13.12
CA GLU A 5 7.62 0.44 -13.49
C GLU A 5 6.28 -0.29 -13.23
N GLY A 6 5.22 0.03 -13.98
CA GLY A 6 3.95 -0.69 -13.94
C GLY A 6 2.72 0.20 -14.09
N ASP A 7 1.57 -0.41 -14.33
CA ASP A 7 0.25 0.22 -14.25
C ASP A 7 -0.36 -0.01 -12.86
N TYR A 8 -1.42 0.71 -12.49
CA TYR A 8 -2.08 0.58 -11.17
C TYR A 8 -2.34 -0.87 -10.71
N PRO A 9 -2.81 -1.80 -11.56
CA PRO A 9 -3.01 -3.20 -11.17
C PRO A 9 -1.75 -3.97 -10.80
N ASP A 10 -0.55 -3.47 -11.11
CA ASP A 10 0.71 -4.09 -10.71
C ASP A 10 1.09 -3.76 -9.26
N TRP A 11 0.30 -2.91 -8.59
CA TRP A 11 0.59 -2.41 -7.26
C TRP A 11 -0.42 -2.92 -6.23
N TYR A 12 0.01 -2.89 -4.97
CA TYR A 12 -0.82 -3.02 -3.79
C TYR A 12 -0.80 -1.70 -3.02
N ILE A 13 -1.93 -1.33 -2.42
CA ILE A 13 -2.06 -0.20 -1.50
C ILE A 13 -2.68 -0.67 -0.19
N GLY A 14 -2.14 -0.19 0.92
CA GLY A 14 -2.67 -0.46 2.25
C GLY A 14 -2.44 0.71 3.20
N ILE A 15 -3.04 0.61 4.38
CA ILE A 15 -2.90 1.55 5.47
C ILE A 15 -2.42 0.79 6.72
N THR A 16 -1.47 1.35 7.45
CA THR A 16 -0.92 0.78 8.68
C THR A 16 -0.58 1.87 9.71
N ASN A 17 -0.25 1.45 10.92
CA ASN A 17 0.47 2.26 11.92
C ASN A 17 1.94 1.82 12.07
N ASP A 18 2.27 0.65 11.53
CA ASP A 18 3.60 0.05 11.55
C ASP A 18 3.95 -0.42 10.13
N LEU A 19 4.95 0.24 9.52
CA LEU A 19 5.37 -0.09 8.17
C LEU A 19 6.13 -1.42 8.12
N ASP A 20 6.85 -1.78 9.18
CA ASP A 20 7.65 -2.99 9.18
C ASP A 20 6.72 -4.21 9.23
N GLU A 21 5.73 -4.17 10.12
CA GLU A 21 4.70 -5.22 10.23
C GLU A 21 3.89 -5.35 8.93
N GLY A 22 3.41 -4.22 8.39
CA GLY A 22 2.56 -4.24 7.20
C GLY A 22 3.34 -4.65 5.95
N LEU A 23 4.43 -3.96 5.66
CA LEU A 23 5.10 -4.03 4.37
C LEU A 23 6.06 -5.23 4.29
N PHE A 24 6.90 -5.43 5.32
CA PHE A 24 7.96 -6.43 5.29
C PHE A 24 7.48 -7.78 5.86
N ASP A 25 6.90 -7.79 7.06
CA ASP A 25 6.54 -9.04 7.73
C ASP A 25 5.29 -9.67 7.12
N PHE A 26 4.23 -8.89 6.88
CA PHE A 26 2.97 -9.41 6.36
C PHE A 26 2.98 -9.60 4.85
N HIS A 27 3.40 -8.58 4.09
CA HIS A 27 3.37 -8.62 2.62
C HIS A 27 4.64 -9.20 1.99
N GLY A 28 5.72 -9.41 2.75
CA GLY A 28 6.96 -10.02 2.24
C GLY A 28 7.71 -9.13 1.25
N VAL A 29 7.52 -7.81 1.34
CA VAL A 29 8.24 -6.87 0.47
C VAL A 29 9.71 -6.84 0.89
N GLU A 30 10.62 -6.75 -0.07
CA GLU A 30 12.05 -6.61 0.22
C GLU A 30 12.34 -5.14 0.56
N GLU A 31 13.15 -4.87 1.60
CA GLU A 31 13.50 -3.50 2.03
C GLU A 31 14.07 -2.64 0.87
N ASN A 32 14.84 -3.27 -0.02
CA ASN A 32 15.43 -2.65 -1.21
C ASN A 32 14.53 -2.76 -2.47
N GLY A 33 13.28 -3.19 -2.30
CA GLY A 33 12.29 -3.32 -3.36
C GLY A 33 11.68 -1.99 -3.79
N ILE A 34 10.60 -2.07 -4.58
CA ILE A 34 9.86 -0.89 -5.06
C ILE A 34 8.63 -0.69 -4.20
N TRP A 35 8.73 0.26 -3.27
CA TRP A 35 7.66 0.64 -2.38
C TRP A 35 7.77 2.12 -1.99
N ILE A 36 6.68 2.69 -1.48
CA ILE A 36 6.61 4.05 -0.96
C ILE A 36 5.65 4.08 0.22
N SER A 37 5.93 4.95 1.18
CA SER A 37 5.02 5.26 2.27
C SER A 37 4.78 6.76 2.41
N PHE A 38 3.62 7.12 2.94
CA PHE A 38 3.20 8.48 3.19
C PHE A 38 2.37 8.55 4.47
N GLY A 39 2.73 9.45 5.38
CA GLY A 39 1.93 9.74 6.57
C GLY A 39 0.80 10.73 6.25
N ALA A 40 -0.44 10.30 6.44
CA ALA A 40 -1.61 11.15 6.33
C ALA A 40 -1.89 11.89 7.66
N ASP A 41 -2.45 13.09 7.57
CA ASP A 41 -2.82 13.88 8.75
C ASP A 41 -3.92 13.21 9.58
N THR A 42 -4.86 12.54 8.91
CA THR A 42 -5.99 11.84 9.52
C THR A 42 -6.22 10.48 8.88
N GLU A 43 -6.84 9.57 9.63
CA GLU A 43 -7.28 8.26 9.12
C GLU A 43 -8.24 8.41 7.93
N GLU A 44 -9.11 9.42 7.94
CA GLU A 44 -10.03 9.68 6.84
C GLU A 44 -9.27 10.05 5.55
N VAL A 45 -8.18 10.82 5.66
CA VAL A 45 -7.32 11.13 4.50
C VAL A 45 -6.65 9.86 4.00
N ALA A 46 -6.11 9.02 4.88
CA ALA A 46 -5.50 7.74 4.48
C ALA A 46 -6.50 6.84 3.73
N LYS A 47 -7.73 6.71 4.24
CA LYS A 47 -8.82 5.95 3.59
C LYS A 47 -9.20 6.51 2.23
N LYS A 48 -9.25 7.84 2.08
CA LYS A 48 -9.53 8.48 0.78
C LYS A 48 -8.42 8.18 -0.24
N VAL A 49 -7.16 8.18 0.19
CA VAL A 49 -6.03 7.83 -0.66
C VAL A 49 -6.13 6.35 -1.08
N GLU A 50 -6.33 5.43 -0.14
CA GLU A 50 -6.51 4.00 -0.43
C GLU A 50 -7.66 3.76 -1.43
N GLN A 51 -8.83 4.36 -1.19
CA GLN A 51 -9.98 4.22 -2.08
C GLN A 51 -9.69 4.71 -3.51
N TYR A 52 -9.00 5.84 -3.65
CA TYR A 52 -8.57 6.34 -4.97
C TYR A 52 -7.65 5.33 -5.69
N PHE A 53 -6.74 4.71 -4.94
CA PHE A 53 -5.98 3.49 -5.24
C PHE A 53 -6.81 2.36 -5.86
N LEU A 54 -7.78 1.89 -5.07
CA LEU A 54 -8.63 0.74 -5.39
C LEU A 54 -9.52 0.99 -6.61
N ASP A 55 -10.04 2.21 -6.76
CA ASP A 55 -10.87 2.60 -7.91
C ASP A 55 -10.10 2.47 -9.24
N LYS A 56 -8.77 2.63 -9.18
CA LYS A 56 -7.86 2.44 -10.31
C LYS A 56 -7.38 1.00 -10.52
N LYS A 57 -7.98 0.05 -9.80
CA LYS A 57 -7.69 -1.40 -9.87
C LYS A 57 -6.34 -1.80 -9.28
N THR A 58 -5.81 -1.00 -8.37
CA THR A 58 -4.73 -1.44 -7.46
C THR A 58 -5.30 -2.50 -6.51
N ASP A 59 -4.51 -3.49 -6.12
CA ASP A 59 -4.92 -4.42 -5.06
C ASP A 59 -4.86 -3.72 -3.70
N GLY A 60 -5.67 -4.15 -2.74
CA GLY A 60 -5.68 -3.60 -1.40
C GLY A 60 -6.77 -4.26 -0.56
N ASN A 61 -6.68 -4.10 0.75
CA ASN A 61 -7.68 -4.63 1.69
C ASN A 61 -8.28 -3.52 2.56
N PRO A 62 -9.38 -2.88 2.11
CA PRO A 62 -10.03 -1.80 2.88
C PRO A 62 -10.66 -2.29 4.20
N SER A 63 -10.69 -3.60 4.46
CA SER A 63 -11.36 -4.23 5.60
C SER A 63 -10.47 -4.38 6.83
N SER A 64 -9.15 -4.23 6.72
CA SER A 64 -8.17 -4.60 7.76
C SER A 64 -7.68 -3.42 8.61
N ILE A 65 -8.40 -2.31 8.62
CA ILE A 65 -7.90 -1.07 9.22
C ILE A 65 -8.10 -1.12 10.74
N ASN A 66 -7.00 -1.24 11.48
CA ASN A 66 -6.99 -0.91 12.90
C ASN A 66 -7.33 0.58 13.05
N GLU A 67 -8.31 0.91 13.90
CA GLU A 67 -8.70 2.31 14.15
C GLU A 67 -7.47 3.18 14.41
N GLY A 68 -7.41 4.36 13.80
CA GLY A 68 -6.31 5.30 13.93
C GLY A 68 -5.16 5.12 12.96
N SER A 69 -5.19 4.14 12.03
CA SER A 69 -4.13 3.95 11.03
C SER A 69 -4.00 5.14 10.08
N ARG A 70 -2.77 5.68 9.95
CA ARG A 70 -2.49 6.92 9.18
C ARG A 70 -1.36 6.81 8.18
N ILE A 71 -0.64 5.70 8.15
CA ILE A 71 0.46 5.52 7.21
C ILE A 71 -0.08 4.77 6.00
N VAL A 72 -0.16 5.44 4.86
CA VAL A 72 -0.47 4.80 3.58
C VAL A 72 0.83 4.25 3.02
N TYR A 73 0.79 3.04 2.50
CA TYR A 73 1.91 2.47 1.76
C TYR A 73 1.44 1.84 0.46
N ALA A 74 2.34 1.80 -0.51
CA ALA A 74 2.14 1.07 -1.74
C ALA A 74 3.42 0.36 -2.14
N TYR A 75 3.29 -0.85 -2.69
CA TYR A 75 4.42 -1.62 -3.21
C TYR A 75 4.07 -2.24 -4.55
N LYS A 76 5.08 -2.43 -5.39
CA LYS A 76 4.95 -3.17 -6.64
C LYS A 76 4.92 -4.66 -6.34
N LYS A 77 3.85 -5.33 -6.77
CA LYS A 77 3.70 -6.78 -6.59
C LYS A 77 4.75 -7.52 -7.41
N ASN A 78 5.26 -8.61 -6.86
CA ASN A 78 6.13 -9.55 -7.55
C ASN A 78 5.86 -10.98 -7.03
N SER A 79 6.62 -11.96 -7.50
CA SER A 79 6.43 -13.37 -7.14
C SER A 79 6.71 -13.71 -5.66
N LYS A 80 7.30 -12.79 -4.89
CA LYS A 80 7.61 -12.95 -3.46
C LYS A 80 6.62 -12.22 -2.56
N THR A 81 5.89 -11.23 -3.09
CA THR A 81 4.92 -10.46 -2.30
C THR A 81 3.57 -11.16 -2.24
N THR A 82 2.85 -10.99 -1.12
CA THR A 82 1.46 -11.48 -0.97
C THR A 82 0.50 -10.29 -0.95
N PRO A 83 -0.24 -9.98 -2.02
CA PRO A 83 -1.28 -8.93 -2.03
C PRO A 83 -2.47 -9.31 -1.16
#